data_AF-A0A844EE49-F1
#
_entry.id   AF-A0A844EE49-F1
#
_cell.length_a   1.000
_cell.length_b   1.000
_cell.length_c   1.000
_cell.angle_alpha   90.00
_cell.angle_beta   90.00
_cell.angle_gamma   90.00
#
_symmetry.space_group_name_H-M   'P 1'
#
loop_
_entity.id
_entity.type
_entity.pdbx_description
1 polymer ?
#
loop_
_entity_poly.entity_id
_entity_poly.type
_entity_poly.pdbx_seq_one_letter_code
_entity_poly.pdbx_strand_id
1 'polypeptide(L)' 'ADLQAASPKIEEDVYHDLKSEVAVERRHSLGGTGFDQVRLQIKNAKQELGE' A
#
# COMPACT_ATOMS: atom_id res chain seq x y z
N ALA A 1 -21.47 -4.26 5.51
CA ALA A 1 -22.88 -3.84 5.34
C ALA A 1 -23.09 -2.36 5.67
N ASP A 2 -22.57 -1.83 6.78
CA ASP A 2 -22.84 -0.45 7.25
C ASP A 2 -22.48 0.67 6.25
N LEU A 3 -21.47 0.46 5.39
CA LEU A 3 -21.05 1.45 4.41
C LEU A 3 -21.97 1.52 3.18
N GLN A 4 -22.81 0.51 2.93
CA GLN A 4 -23.75 0.51 1.80
C GLN A 4 -24.82 1.59 1.92
N ALA A 5 -25.12 2.03 3.16
CA ALA A 5 -26.01 3.17 3.41
C ALA A 5 -25.46 4.48 2.82
N ALA A 6 -24.13 4.62 2.72
CA ALA A 6 -23.49 5.76 2.09
C ALA A 6 -23.42 5.62 0.56
N SER A 7 -23.23 4.39 0.05
CA SER A 7 -23.26 4.09 -1.38
C SER A 7 -23.48 2.60 -1.62
N PRO A 8 -24.44 2.21 -2.48
CA PRO A 8 -24.69 0.80 -2.79
C PRO A 8 -23.52 0.14 -3.54
N LYS A 9 -22.56 0.92 -4.05
CA LYS A 9 -21.34 0.42 -4.72
C LYS A 9 -20.25 -0.03 -3.74
N ILE A 10 -20.40 0.24 -2.44
CA ILE A 10 -19.42 -0.20 -1.44
C ILE A 10 -19.76 -1.65 -1.10
N GLU A 11 -19.09 -2.57 -1.77
CA GLU A 11 -19.26 -4.01 -1.60
C GLU A 11 -18.23 -4.58 -0.59
N GLU A 12 -18.27 -5.89 -0.40
CA GLU A 12 -17.45 -6.56 0.64
C GLU A 12 -15.94 -6.50 0.34
N ASP A 13 -15.57 -6.34 -0.94
CA ASP A 13 -14.20 -6.23 -1.41
C ASP A 13 -13.46 -5.02 -0.82
N VAL A 14 -14.15 -3.89 -0.63
CA VAL A 14 -13.58 -2.66 -0.06
C VAL A 14 -13.01 -2.90 1.35
N TYR A 15 -13.58 -3.80 2.14
CA TYR A 15 -13.08 -4.07 3.49
C TYR A 15 -11.71 -4.75 3.50
N HIS A 16 -11.30 -5.41 2.41
CA HIS A 16 -9.92 -5.88 2.24
C HIS A 16 -8.95 -4.69 2.13
N ASP A 17 -9.28 -3.72 1.29
CA ASP A 17 -8.48 -2.52 1.02
C ASP A 17 -8.37 -1.57 2.22
N LEU A 18 -9.34 -1.64 3.14
CA LEU A 18 -9.34 -0.85 4.37
C LEU A 18 -8.38 -1.39 5.44
N LYS A 19 -7.81 -2.59 5.27
CA LYS A 19 -6.79 -3.11 6.19
C LYS A 19 -5.52 -2.26 6.06
N SER A 20 -4.96 -1.84 7.18
CA SER A 20 -3.77 -0.96 7.21
C SER A 20 -2.60 -1.52 6.40
N GLU A 21 -2.37 -2.84 6.46
CA GLU A 21 -1.33 -3.52 5.70
C GLU A 21 -1.54 -3.38 4.18
N VAL A 22 -2.74 -3.69 3.70
CA VAL A 22 -3.13 -3.58 2.28
C VAL A 22 -3.07 -2.13 1.81
N ALA A 23 -3.52 -1.18 2.64
CA ALA A 23 -3.50 0.23 2.33
C ALA A 23 -2.08 0.80 2.16
N VAL A 24 -1.10 0.24 2.87
CA VAL A 24 0.33 0.57 2.73
C VAL A 24 0.93 -0.13 1.52
N GLU A 25 0.68 -1.43 1.37
CA GLU A 25 1.24 -2.26 0.31
C GLU A 25 0.89 -1.75 -1.08
N ARG A 26 -0.37 -1.35 -1.32
CA ARG A 26 -0.85 -0.92 -2.64
C ARG A 26 -0.21 0.35 -3.19
N ARG A 27 0.63 1.07 -2.42
CA ARG A 27 1.31 2.31 -2.84
C ARG A 27 2.60 1.98 -3.61
N HIS A 28 2.46 1.35 -4.78
CA HIS A 28 3.55 0.80 -5.60
C HIS A 28 4.21 1.77 -6.59
N SER A 29 3.74 3.02 -6.72
CA SER A 29 4.45 4.02 -7.53
C SER A 29 5.90 4.15 -7.07
N LEU A 30 6.81 4.51 -7.98
CA LEU A 30 8.24 4.66 -7.65
C LEU A 30 8.43 5.59 -6.44
N GLY A 31 9.06 5.07 -5.39
CA GLY A 31 9.26 5.81 -4.12
C GLY A 31 8.05 5.83 -3.18
N GLY A 32 7.02 5.04 -3.47
CA GLY A 32 5.88 4.83 -2.59
C GLY A 32 6.21 3.97 -1.37
N THR A 33 5.18 3.70 -0.56
CA THR A 33 5.31 2.93 0.69
C THR A 33 5.02 1.44 0.53
N GLY A 34 4.76 0.97 -0.69
CA GLY A 34 4.66 -0.46 -0.97
C GLY A 34 5.93 -1.18 -0.51
N PHE A 35 5.79 -2.39 0.04
CA PHE A 35 6.93 -3.07 0.66
C PHE A 35 8.04 -3.41 -0.34
N ASP A 36 7.70 -3.62 -1.61
CA ASP A 36 8.64 -3.71 -2.72
C ASP A 36 9.42 -2.40 -2.93
N GLN A 37 8.72 -1.24 -2.91
CA GLN A 37 9.31 0.08 -3.04
C GLN A 37 10.24 0.39 -1.88
N VAL A 38 9.84 0.09 -0.65
CA VAL A 38 10.69 0.29 0.54
C VAL A 38 11.96 -0.56 0.45
N ARG A 39 11.84 -1.84 0.04
CA ARG A 39 13.02 -2.70 -0.17
C ARG A 39 13.94 -2.17 -1.27
N LEU A 40 13.38 -1.65 -2.37
CA LEU A 40 14.15 -1.03 -3.45
C LEU A 40 14.90 0.21 -2.94
N GLN A 41 14.24 1.08 -2.18
CA GLN A 41 14.87 2.28 -1.63
C GLN A 41 15.99 1.95 -0.65
N ILE A 42 15.80 0.96 0.23
CA ILE A 42 16.87 0.47 1.12
C ILE A 42 18.05 -0.05 0.31
N LYS A 43 17.80 -0.83 -0.75
CA LYS A 43 18.87 -1.34 -1.62
C LYS A 43 19.64 -0.20 -2.28
N ASN A 44 18.96 0.79 -2.83
CA ASN A 44 19.59 1.93 -3.48
C ASN A 44 20.42 2.75 -2.47
N ALA A 45 19.87 3.00 -1.27
CA ALA A 45 20.57 3.71 -0.22
C ALA A 45 21.87 3.00 0.20
N LYS A 46 21.86 1.66 0.31
CA LYS A 46 23.08 0.89 0.58
C LYS A 46 24.14 1.07 -0.51
N GLN A 47 23.71 1.04 -1.78
CA GLN A 47 24.62 1.28 -2.91
C GLN A 47 25.22 2.68 -2.87
N GLU A 48 24.43 3.70 -2.53
CA GLU A 48 24.89 5.09 -2.40
C GLU A 48 25.87 5.27 -1.24
N LEU A 49 25.69 4.53 -0.15
CA LEU A 49 26.58 4.56 1.02
C LEU A 49 27.83 3.68 0.85
N GLY A 50 27.88 2.83 -0.18
CA GLY A 50 28.97 1.87 -0.38
C GLY A 50 28.95 0.68 0.58
N GLU A 51 27.77 0.31 1.09
CA GLU A 51 27.52 -0.89 1.94
C GLU A 51 27.24 -2.16 1.13
#